data_AF-A0A9P9F6I3-F1
#
_entry.id   AF-A0A9P9F6I3-F1
#
_cell.length_a   1.000
_cell.length_b   1.000
_cell.length_c   1.000
_cell.angle_alpha   90.00
_cell.angle_beta   90.00
_cell.angle_gamma   90.00
#
_symmetry.space_group_name_H-M   'P 1'
#
loop_
_entity.id
_entity.type
_entity.pdbx_description
1 polymer ?
#
loop_
_entity_poly.entity_id
_entity_poly.type
_entity_poly.pdbx_seq_one_letter_code
_entity_poly.pdbx_strand_id
1 'polypeptide(L)'
;MAHRRHHHHLSEDSAIFSPSVARIAASNARDWSYIDTWLTSKLHPRPVPVFERNPDTLKALLALASLNDAADEERQLLAKSEAAALKELSLEQSTSQFTSRRPLRQGLLDAVQHNLPAEGHTALDAIASMALQLGVAFPEPEDLGRRIVSLQASIQETEQMKSRVNILHRHIEEETSKIQTLLRLVQGDEYRPPAHLAKQNLDLQRKIKAMSAKLPDLEDRVAPLSTSAESSQPTTADIARDEQEYLAILAEKRNLDLQMATFHGLPSNPDMARSELEALRGQLRTFTSQRDAVFEGLVERESPVKRRR
;
A
#
# COMPACT_ATOMS: atom_id res chain seq x y z
N MET A 1 14.91 -68.59 38.60
CA MET A 1 15.40 -67.22 38.83
C MET A 1 15.50 -66.54 37.44
N ALA A 2 14.42 -66.31 36.68
CA ALA A 2 13.36 -65.31 36.87
C ALA A 2 13.90 -63.91 37.23
N HIS A 3 13.98 -62.99 36.26
CA HIS A 3 13.28 -61.69 36.27
C HIS A 3 13.64 -60.77 35.07
N ARG A 4 12.58 -60.41 34.33
CA ARG A 4 12.24 -59.10 33.73
C ARG A 4 13.30 -58.30 32.95
N ARG A 5 12.96 -58.00 31.68
CA ARG A 5 12.67 -56.63 31.18
C ARG A 5 12.03 -56.70 29.77
N HIS A 6 10.76 -57.11 29.73
CA HIS A 6 9.81 -56.49 28.81
C HIS A 6 9.37 -55.18 29.47
N HIS A 7 9.24 -54.09 28.69
CA HIS A 7 8.31 -52.96 28.82
C HIS A 7 8.90 -51.70 28.16
N HIS A 8 8.73 -51.58 26.84
CA HIS A 8 8.65 -50.27 26.19
C HIS A 8 7.61 -50.20 25.05
N HIS A 9 6.73 -51.20 24.92
CA HIS A 9 5.71 -51.25 23.87
C HIS A 9 4.28 -50.88 24.32
N LEU A 10 4.11 -50.22 25.47
CA LEU A 10 2.77 -49.98 26.05
C LEU A 10 2.36 -48.50 26.14
N SER A 11 3.04 -47.58 25.44
CA SER A 11 2.66 -46.16 25.46
C SER A 11 1.96 -45.66 24.19
N GLU A 12 2.01 -46.37 23.06
CA GLU A 12 1.31 -45.97 21.83
C GLU A 12 -0.18 -46.43 21.80
N ASP A 13 -0.50 -47.57 22.41
CA ASP A 13 -1.89 -48.10 22.40
C ASP A 13 -2.83 -47.43 23.41
N SER A 14 -2.31 -46.65 24.37
CA SER A 14 -3.15 -45.96 25.36
C SER A 14 -3.92 -44.75 24.80
N ALA A 15 -3.52 -44.24 23.64
CA ALA A 15 -4.20 -43.15 22.95
C ALA A 15 -5.44 -43.61 22.14
N ILE A 16 -5.61 -44.93 21.93
CA ILE A 16 -6.67 -45.51 21.09
C ILE A 16 -8.01 -45.65 21.85
N PHE A 17 -8.02 -45.42 23.17
CA PHE A 17 -9.20 -45.66 24.03
C PHE A 17 -9.81 -44.41 24.67
N SER A 18 -9.64 -43.23 24.06
CA SER A 18 -10.49 -42.08 24.37
C SER A 18 -11.50 -41.85 23.24
N PRO A 19 -12.81 -42.00 23.48
CA PRO A 19 -13.85 -41.72 22.49
C PRO A 19 -13.71 -40.33 21.82
N SER A 20 -13.16 -39.36 22.55
CA SER A 20 -12.86 -38.02 22.03
C SER A 20 -11.72 -38.02 21.01
N VAL A 21 -10.64 -38.75 21.25
CA VAL A 21 -9.49 -38.85 20.31
C VAL A 21 -9.89 -39.61 19.05
N ALA A 22 -10.65 -40.70 19.20
CA ALA A 22 -11.18 -41.46 18.07
C ALA A 22 -12.13 -40.61 17.20
N ARG A 23 -12.97 -39.76 17.82
CA ARG A 23 -13.85 -38.84 17.09
C ARG A 23 -13.06 -37.78 16.32
N ILE A 24 -12.01 -37.21 16.91
CA ILE A 24 -11.15 -36.22 16.24
C ILE A 24 -10.36 -36.86 15.09
N ALA A 25 -9.85 -38.08 15.27
CA ALA A 25 -9.17 -38.80 14.20
C ALA A 25 -10.12 -39.12 13.04
N ALA A 26 -11.37 -39.53 13.34
CA ALA A 26 -12.39 -39.79 12.34
C ALA A 26 -12.83 -38.53 11.59
N SER A 27 -12.98 -37.39 12.26
CA SER A 27 -13.29 -36.11 11.59
C SER A 27 -12.15 -35.67 10.70
N ASN A 28 -10.91 -35.75 11.18
CA ASN A 28 -9.74 -35.38 10.38
C ASN A 28 -9.59 -36.28 9.14
N ALA A 29 -9.84 -37.59 9.28
CA ALA A 29 -9.82 -38.51 8.15
C ALA A 29 -10.90 -38.18 7.10
N ARG A 30 -12.10 -37.78 7.55
CA ARG A 30 -13.17 -37.30 6.66
C ARG A 30 -12.76 -36.03 5.93
N ASP A 31 -12.20 -35.06 6.63
CA ASP A 31 -11.77 -33.78 6.03
C ASP A 31 -10.66 -34.00 4.98
N TRP A 32 -9.74 -34.93 5.23
CA TRP A 32 -8.75 -35.33 4.23
C TRP A 32 -9.37 -36.00 2.99
N SER A 33 -10.36 -36.88 3.18
CA SER A 33 -11.05 -37.50 2.05
C SER A 33 -11.82 -36.50 1.17
N TYR A 34 -12.38 -35.46 1.81
CA TYR A 34 -13.03 -34.35 1.12
C TYR A 34 -12.02 -33.59 0.25
N ILE A 35 -10.89 -33.19 0.83
CA ILE A 35 -9.82 -32.48 0.11
C ILE A 35 -9.25 -33.33 -1.02
N ASP A 36 -9.01 -34.62 -0.80
CA ASP A 36 -8.47 -35.50 -1.85
C ASP A 36 -9.43 -35.58 -3.05
N THR A 37 -10.74 -35.68 -2.79
CA THR A 37 -11.77 -35.67 -3.85
C THR A 37 -11.81 -34.31 -4.56
N TRP A 38 -11.76 -33.22 -3.79
CA TRP A 38 -11.77 -31.85 -4.31
C TRP A 38 -10.54 -31.56 -5.18
N LEU A 39 -9.32 -31.84 -4.68
CA LEU A 39 -8.06 -31.68 -5.41
C LEU A 39 -8.04 -32.51 -6.69
N THR A 40 -8.51 -33.77 -6.61
CA THR A 40 -8.61 -34.64 -7.78
C THR A 40 -9.51 -33.98 -8.81
N SER A 41 -10.73 -33.56 -8.43
CA SER A 41 -11.65 -32.88 -9.36
C SER A 41 -11.09 -31.63 -10.03
N LYS A 42 -10.35 -30.77 -9.29
CA LYS A 42 -9.82 -29.50 -9.80
C LYS A 42 -8.52 -29.65 -10.60
N LEU A 43 -7.71 -30.67 -10.35
CA LEU A 43 -6.40 -30.84 -10.98
C LEU A 43 -6.39 -31.77 -12.20
N HIS A 44 -7.48 -32.47 -12.52
CA HIS A 44 -7.54 -33.33 -13.71
C HIS A 44 -7.16 -32.57 -15.00
N PRO A 45 -6.30 -33.16 -15.86
CA PRO A 45 -5.73 -34.52 -15.82
C PRO A 45 -4.39 -34.65 -15.07
N ARG A 46 -3.90 -33.60 -14.40
CA ARG A 46 -2.61 -33.62 -13.70
C ARG A 46 -2.73 -34.33 -12.34
N PRO A 47 -1.75 -35.16 -11.95
CA PRO A 47 -1.76 -35.78 -10.63
C PRO A 47 -1.59 -34.72 -9.54
N VAL A 48 -2.22 -34.95 -8.39
CA VAL A 48 -2.08 -34.09 -7.21
C VAL A 48 -0.62 -34.13 -6.73
N PRO A 49 0.06 -32.98 -6.57
CA PRO A 49 1.41 -32.94 -6.04
C PRO A 49 1.50 -33.56 -4.64
N VAL A 50 2.64 -34.18 -4.31
CA VAL A 50 2.87 -34.72 -2.96
C VAL A 50 3.13 -33.56 -2.01
N PHE A 51 2.42 -33.51 -0.89
CA PHE A 51 2.61 -32.52 0.16
C PHE A 51 2.50 -33.16 1.55
N GLU A 52 3.05 -32.47 2.55
CA GLU A 52 3.03 -32.91 3.94
C GLU A 52 1.60 -32.82 4.52
N ARG A 53 1.09 -33.92 5.08
CA ARG A 53 -0.25 -33.96 5.71
C ARG A 53 -0.16 -33.51 7.17
N ASN A 54 -0.05 -32.21 7.36
CA ASN A 54 -0.01 -31.55 8.67
C ASN A 54 -1.39 -30.90 8.98
N PRO A 55 -1.88 -30.83 10.24
CA PRO A 55 -3.11 -30.12 10.59
C PRO A 55 -3.18 -28.67 10.06
N ASP A 56 -2.05 -27.98 9.93
CA ASP A 56 -2.03 -26.63 9.37
C ASP A 56 -2.31 -26.63 7.86
N THR A 57 -1.79 -27.63 7.13
CA THR A 57 -2.09 -27.82 5.71
C THR A 57 -3.56 -28.22 5.49
N LEU A 58 -4.14 -29.03 6.38
CA LEU A 58 -5.56 -29.38 6.34
C LEU A 58 -6.43 -28.13 6.46
N LYS A 59 -6.16 -27.27 7.46
CA LYS A 59 -6.88 -26.01 7.67
C LYS A 59 -6.78 -25.09 6.46
N ALA A 60 -5.57 -24.93 5.90
CA ALA A 60 -5.35 -24.10 4.72
C ALA A 60 -6.11 -24.63 3.50
N LEU A 61 -6.07 -25.95 3.25
CA LEU A 61 -6.77 -26.57 2.13
C LEU A 61 -8.29 -26.55 2.27
N LEU A 62 -8.83 -26.73 3.48
CA LEU A 62 -10.26 -26.55 3.75
C LEU A 62 -10.71 -25.11 3.50
N ALA A 63 -9.92 -24.13 3.97
CA ALA A 63 -10.21 -22.72 3.73
C ALA A 63 -10.21 -22.40 2.22
N LEU A 64 -9.20 -22.88 1.49
CA LEU A 64 -9.13 -22.74 0.03
C LEU A 64 -10.29 -23.41 -0.69
N ALA A 65 -10.66 -24.63 -0.29
CA ALA A 65 -11.81 -25.33 -0.86
C ALA A 65 -13.10 -24.52 -0.64
N SER A 66 -13.35 -24.07 0.59
CA SER A 66 -14.54 -23.28 0.91
C SER A 66 -14.61 -21.93 0.16
N LEU A 67 -13.46 -21.26 -0.01
CA LEU A 67 -13.38 -20.02 -0.80
C LEU A 67 -13.64 -20.29 -2.29
N ASN A 68 -13.12 -21.40 -2.81
CA ASN A 68 -13.35 -21.80 -4.19
C ASN A 68 -14.81 -22.15 -4.45
N ASP A 69 -15.43 -22.90 -3.54
CA ASP A 69 -16.84 -23.27 -3.62
C ASP A 69 -17.74 -22.02 -3.56
N ALA A 70 -17.44 -21.08 -2.64
CA ALA A 70 -18.14 -19.80 -2.58
C ALA A 70 -18.01 -18.98 -3.88
N ALA A 71 -16.81 -18.93 -4.46
CA ALA A 71 -16.58 -18.24 -5.72
C ALA A 71 -17.30 -18.92 -6.90
N ASP A 72 -17.37 -20.25 -6.91
CA ASP A 72 -18.11 -21.01 -7.92
C ASP A 72 -19.62 -20.80 -7.77
N GLU A 73 -20.15 -20.75 -6.55
CA GLU A 73 -21.56 -20.42 -6.27
C GLU A 73 -21.92 -19.00 -6.74
N GLU A 74 -21.09 -18.00 -6.43
CA GLU A 74 -21.28 -16.62 -6.90
C GLU A 74 -21.31 -16.53 -8.43
N ARG A 75 -20.38 -17.22 -9.11
CA ARG A 75 -20.36 -17.30 -10.58
C ARG A 75 -21.62 -17.94 -11.14
N GLN A 76 -22.11 -19.01 -10.51
CA GLN A 76 -23.35 -19.67 -10.92
C GLN A 76 -24.57 -18.76 -10.72
N LEU A 77 -24.63 -17.98 -9.64
CA LEU A 77 -25.71 -17.02 -9.40
C LEU A 77 -25.70 -15.89 -10.43
N LEU A 78 -24.52 -15.33 -10.74
CA LEU A 78 -24.37 -14.31 -11.78
C LEU A 78 -24.83 -14.85 -13.14
N ALA A 79 -24.35 -16.02 -13.56
CA ALA A 79 -24.75 -16.65 -14.82
C ALA A 79 -26.26 -16.91 -14.91
N LYS A 80 -26.90 -17.32 -13.81
CA LYS A 80 -28.36 -17.50 -13.76
C LYS A 80 -29.10 -16.17 -13.88
N SER A 81 -28.61 -15.12 -13.22
CA SER A 81 -29.21 -13.79 -13.28
C SER A 81 -29.09 -13.17 -14.68
N GLU A 82 -27.94 -13.32 -15.33
CA GLU A 82 -27.71 -12.89 -16.71
C GLU A 82 -28.61 -13.65 -17.69
N ALA A 83 -28.71 -14.98 -17.55
CA ALA A 83 -29.60 -15.79 -18.40
C ALA A 83 -31.08 -15.40 -18.24
N ALA A 84 -31.52 -15.08 -17.01
CA ALA A 84 -32.88 -14.61 -16.75
C ALA A 84 -33.13 -13.22 -17.36
N ALA A 85 -32.21 -12.28 -17.18
CA ALA A 85 -32.29 -10.94 -17.75
C ALA A 85 -32.31 -10.96 -19.29
N LEU A 86 -31.47 -11.78 -19.92
CA LEU A 86 -31.47 -11.97 -21.38
C LEU A 86 -32.80 -12.52 -21.88
N LYS A 87 -33.40 -13.46 -21.15
CA LYS A 87 -34.71 -14.02 -21.49
C LYS A 87 -35.81 -12.96 -21.42
N GLU A 88 -35.82 -12.13 -20.37
CA GLU A 88 -36.78 -11.03 -20.23
C GLU A 88 -36.66 -10.01 -21.37
N LEU A 89 -35.45 -9.57 -21.70
CA LEU A 89 -35.20 -8.66 -22.82
C LEU A 89 -35.67 -9.25 -24.16
N SER A 90 -35.47 -10.55 -24.38
CA SER A 90 -35.93 -11.22 -25.61
C SER A 90 -37.47 -11.25 -25.73
N LEU A 91 -38.18 -11.39 -24.60
CA LEU A 91 -39.64 -11.36 -24.54
C LEU A 91 -40.19 -9.94 -24.75
N GLU A 92 -39.54 -8.93 -24.17
CA GLU A 92 -39.88 -7.51 -24.38
C GLU A 92 -39.67 -7.07 -25.83
N GLN A 93 -38.57 -7.50 -26.48
CA GLN A 93 -38.31 -7.20 -27.89
C GLN A 93 -39.41 -7.76 -28.81
N SER A 94 -39.89 -8.97 -28.50
CA SER A 94 -40.96 -9.67 -29.24
C SER A 94 -42.32 -8.96 -29.07
N THR A 95 -42.62 -8.50 -27.86
CA THR A 95 -43.91 -7.85 -27.53
C THR A 95 -44.00 -6.41 -28.05
N SER A 96 -42.87 -5.72 -28.11
CA SER A 96 -42.79 -4.29 -28.47
C SER A 96 -42.96 -4.00 -29.97
N GLN A 97 -43.11 -5.01 -30.85
CA GLN A 97 -43.32 -4.82 -32.29
C GLN A 97 -44.70 -4.20 -32.63
N PHE A 98 -45.65 -4.15 -31.70
CA PHE A 98 -47.03 -3.70 -31.94
C PHE A 98 -47.34 -2.23 -31.60
N THR A 99 -46.35 -1.40 -31.25
CA THR A 99 -46.60 0.02 -30.92
C THR A 99 -46.18 0.96 -32.07
N SER A 100 -47.16 1.66 -32.63
CA SER A 100 -47.09 2.62 -33.76
C SER A 100 -46.10 3.80 -33.59
N ARG A 101 -45.42 3.91 -32.44
CA ARG A 101 -44.35 4.89 -32.18
C ARG A 101 -42.96 4.44 -32.61
N ARG A 102 -42.70 3.14 -32.79
CA ARG A 102 -41.42 2.61 -33.27
C ARG A 102 -41.00 3.13 -34.67
N PRO A 103 -41.86 3.13 -35.71
CA PRO A 103 -41.42 3.49 -37.06
C PRO A 103 -40.98 4.97 -37.18
N LEU A 104 -41.66 5.88 -36.48
CA LEU A 104 -41.28 7.30 -36.47
C LEU A 104 -39.95 7.52 -35.73
N ARG A 105 -39.78 6.91 -34.56
CA ARG A 105 -38.54 7.00 -33.78
C ARG A 105 -37.36 6.42 -34.55
N GLN A 106 -37.58 5.29 -35.21
CA GLN A 106 -36.55 4.60 -35.99
C GLN A 106 -36.17 5.43 -37.21
N GLY A 107 -37.13 6.02 -37.94
CA GLY A 107 -36.86 6.93 -39.04
C GLY A 107 -36.13 8.22 -38.63
N LEU A 108 -36.43 8.78 -37.44
CA LEU A 108 -35.69 9.93 -36.91
C LEU A 108 -34.25 9.57 -36.53
N LEU A 109 -34.03 8.41 -35.90
CA LEU A 109 -32.69 7.93 -35.58
C LEU A 109 -31.87 7.66 -36.84
N ASP A 110 -32.51 7.09 -37.87
CA ASP A 110 -31.88 6.83 -39.15
C ASP A 110 -31.49 8.14 -39.85
N ALA A 111 -32.37 9.16 -39.84
CA ALA A 111 -32.05 10.48 -40.37
C ALA A 111 -30.89 11.16 -39.60
N VAL A 112 -30.84 11.03 -38.28
CA VAL A 112 -29.72 11.56 -37.47
C VAL A 112 -28.42 10.81 -37.80
N GLN A 113 -28.49 9.48 -37.94
CA GLN A 113 -27.34 8.65 -38.31
C GLN A 113 -26.79 9.03 -39.68
N HIS A 114 -27.63 9.28 -40.68
CA HIS A 114 -27.19 9.64 -42.03
C HIS A 114 -26.64 11.07 -42.15
N ASN A 115 -27.01 11.98 -41.24
CA ASN A 115 -26.56 13.37 -41.24
C ASN A 115 -25.38 13.62 -40.27
N LEU A 116 -24.87 12.57 -39.61
CA LEU A 116 -23.76 12.69 -38.69
C LEU A 116 -22.44 12.81 -39.47
N PRO A 117 -21.52 13.73 -39.11
CA PRO A 117 -20.18 13.77 -39.69
C PRO A 117 -19.38 12.51 -39.29
N ALA A 118 -18.33 12.20 -40.05
CA ALA A 118 -17.46 11.04 -39.78
C ALA A 118 -16.88 11.07 -38.34
N GLU A 119 -16.54 12.25 -37.83
CA GLU A 119 -16.09 12.46 -36.45
C GLU A 119 -17.18 12.14 -35.41
N GLY A 120 -18.45 12.37 -35.75
CA GLY A 120 -19.57 12.01 -34.90
C GLY A 120 -19.75 10.49 -34.81
N HIS A 121 -19.57 9.79 -35.92
CA HIS A 121 -19.62 8.33 -35.94
C HIS A 121 -18.50 7.71 -35.10
N THR A 122 -17.27 8.17 -35.28
CA THR A 122 -16.12 7.66 -34.50
C THR A 122 -16.27 7.97 -33.01
N ALA A 123 -16.79 9.14 -32.64
CA ALA A 123 -17.05 9.49 -31.24
C ALA A 123 -18.13 8.60 -30.61
N LEU A 124 -19.23 8.34 -31.32
CA LEU A 124 -20.30 7.46 -30.83
C LEU A 124 -19.83 6.00 -30.71
N ASP A 125 -19.07 5.50 -31.68
CA ASP A 125 -18.48 4.15 -31.60
C ASP A 125 -17.47 4.03 -30.45
N ALA A 126 -16.67 5.07 -30.21
CA ALA A 126 -15.77 5.13 -29.06
C ALA A 126 -16.52 5.12 -27.72
N ILE A 127 -17.60 5.90 -27.61
CA ILE A 127 -18.46 5.92 -26.40
C ILE A 127 -19.14 4.57 -26.20
N ALA A 128 -19.70 3.98 -27.26
CA ALA A 128 -20.36 2.68 -27.19
C ALA A 128 -19.38 1.56 -26.79
N SER A 129 -18.19 1.54 -27.39
CA SER A 129 -17.16 0.56 -27.04
C SER A 129 -16.64 0.74 -25.61
N MET A 130 -16.40 1.97 -25.15
CA MET A 130 -16.05 2.25 -23.75
C MET A 130 -17.18 1.86 -22.78
N ALA A 131 -18.43 2.15 -23.11
CA ALA A 131 -19.59 1.79 -22.31
C ALA A 131 -19.72 0.27 -22.16
N LEU A 132 -19.51 -0.48 -23.25
CA LEU A 132 -19.50 -1.94 -23.24
C LEU A 132 -18.37 -2.50 -22.38
N GLN A 133 -17.15 -1.96 -22.51
CA GLN A 133 -16.00 -2.39 -21.71
C GLN A 133 -16.19 -2.08 -20.21
N LEU A 134 -16.84 -0.95 -19.88
CA LEU A 134 -17.10 -0.52 -18.51
C LEU A 134 -18.42 -1.06 -17.92
N GLY A 135 -19.21 -1.81 -18.72
CA GLY A 135 -20.49 -2.35 -18.31
C GLY A 135 -21.54 -1.28 -17.96
N VAL A 136 -21.55 -0.14 -18.65
CA VAL A 136 -22.46 0.98 -18.40
C VAL A 136 -23.61 0.97 -19.40
N ALA A 137 -24.84 0.82 -18.92
CA ALA A 137 -26.04 0.76 -19.78
C ALA A 137 -26.43 2.12 -20.39
N PHE A 138 -26.17 3.24 -19.69
CA PHE A 138 -26.45 4.60 -20.14
C PHE A 138 -25.19 5.46 -20.01
N PRO A 139 -24.34 5.50 -21.05
CA PRO A 139 -23.08 6.19 -20.97
C PRO A 139 -23.27 7.70 -21.07
N GLU A 140 -23.15 8.40 -19.94
CA GLU A 140 -22.84 9.83 -19.95
C GLU A 140 -21.31 10.01 -20.09
N PRO A 141 -20.85 10.94 -20.95
CA PRO A 141 -19.43 11.13 -21.20
C PRO A 141 -18.65 11.52 -19.93
N GLU A 142 -19.29 12.23 -19.00
CA GLU A 142 -18.68 12.57 -17.70
C GLU A 142 -18.44 11.34 -16.83
N ASP A 143 -19.41 10.43 -16.77
CA ASP A 143 -19.31 9.20 -15.98
C ASP A 143 -18.25 8.24 -16.55
N LEU A 144 -18.20 8.12 -17.88
CA LEU A 144 -17.14 7.37 -18.55
C LEU A 144 -15.76 7.98 -18.27
N GLY A 145 -15.64 9.31 -18.35
CA GLY A 145 -14.40 10.02 -18.04
C GLY A 145 -13.93 9.79 -16.60
N ARG A 146 -14.82 9.90 -15.62
CA ARG A 146 -14.51 9.63 -14.20
C ARG A 146 -14.06 8.18 -13.99
N ARG A 147 -14.74 7.22 -14.62
CA ARG A 147 -14.38 5.80 -14.56
C ARG A 147 -13.01 5.53 -15.15
N ILE A 148 -12.69 6.12 -16.32
CA ILE A 148 -11.37 6.00 -16.94
C ILE A 148 -10.28 6.54 -16.01
N VAL A 149 -10.46 7.73 -15.43
CA VAL A 149 -9.50 8.31 -14.49
C VAL A 149 -9.34 7.43 -13.25
N SER A 150 -10.44 6.88 -12.72
CA SER A 150 -10.38 5.98 -11.56
C SER A 150 -9.65 4.67 -11.87
N LEU A 151 -9.88 4.10 -13.06
CA LEU A 151 -9.18 2.90 -13.52
C LEU A 151 -7.69 3.19 -13.70
N GLN A 152 -7.35 4.34 -14.29
CA GLN A 152 -5.96 4.74 -14.46
C GLN A 152 -5.26 4.93 -13.11
N ALA A 153 -5.93 5.52 -12.13
CA ALA A 153 -5.41 5.64 -10.77
C ALA A 153 -5.16 4.26 -10.14
N SER A 154 -6.12 3.34 -10.27
CA SER A 154 -5.97 1.97 -9.77
C SER A 154 -4.85 1.18 -10.44
N ILE A 155 -4.70 1.32 -11.77
CA ILE A 155 -3.58 0.71 -12.51
C ILE A 155 -2.24 1.23 -11.97
N GLN A 156 -2.10 2.55 -11.83
CA GLN A 156 -0.87 3.15 -11.32
C GLN A 156 -0.57 2.75 -9.87
N GLU A 157 -1.59 2.68 -9.01
CA GLU A 157 -1.43 2.23 -7.62
C GLU A 157 -0.96 0.77 -7.55
N THR A 158 -1.54 -0.11 -8.37
CA THR A 158 -1.15 -1.52 -8.41
C THR A 158 0.25 -1.72 -9.00
N GLU A 159 0.64 -0.95 -10.02
CA GLU A 159 2.00 -0.94 -10.56
C GLU A 159 3.03 -0.47 -9.51
N GLN A 160 2.71 0.59 -8.77
CA GLN A 160 3.55 1.07 -7.67
C GLN A 160 3.67 0.00 -6.57
N MET A 161 2.57 -0.60 -6.15
CA MET A 161 2.58 -1.68 -5.15
C MET A 161 3.45 -2.86 -5.61
N LYS A 162 3.31 -3.26 -6.88
CA LYS A 162 4.13 -4.32 -7.49
C LYS A 162 5.61 -3.98 -7.45
N SER A 163 5.99 -2.76 -7.81
CA SER A 163 7.40 -2.33 -7.75
C SER A 163 7.94 -2.37 -6.32
N ARG A 164 7.14 -1.95 -5.33
CA ARG A 164 7.52 -1.97 -3.91
C ARG A 164 7.72 -3.40 -3.39
N VAL A 165 6.80 -4.30 -3.74
CA VAL A 165 6.91 -5.73 -3.41
C VAL A 165 8.17 -6.34 -4.03
N ASN A 166 8.48 -6.02 -5.28
CA ASN A 166 9.70 -6.52 -5.94
C ASN A 166 10.98 -6.05 -5.23
N ILE A 167 11.04 -4.79 -4.77
CA ILE A 167 12.18 -4.28 -3.99
C ILE A 167 12.31 -5.04 -2.67
N LEU A 168 11.20 -5.23 -1.96
CA LEU A 168 11.19 -5.97 -0.70
C LEU A 168 11.61 -7.43 -0.90
N HIS A 169 11.13 -8.07 -1.96
CA HIS A 169 11.48 -9.43 -2.30
C HIS A 169 12.99 -9.56 -2.54
N ARG A 170 13.58 -8.68 -3.34
CA ARG A 170 15.02 -8.65 -3.59
C ARG A 170 15.82 -8.44 -2.30
N HIS A 171 15.34 -7.54 -1.43
CA HIS A 171 15.99 -7.32 -0.14
C HIS A 171 15.94 -8.56 0.75
N ILE A 172 14.80 -9.24 0.82
CA ILE A 172 14.66 -10.50 1.58
C ILE A 172 15.59 -11.57 1.00
N GLU A 173 15.68 -11.71 -0.33
CA GLU A 173 16.60 -12.66 -0.96
C GLU A 173 18.06 -12.35 -0.62
N GLU A 174 18.45 -11.08 -0.69
CA GLU A 174 19.79 -10.61 -0.32
C GLU A 174 20.09 -10.93 1.15
N GLU A 175 19.21 -10.58 2.09
CA GLU A 175 19.39 -10.87 3.52
C GLU A 175 19.38 -12.38 3.80
N THR A 176 18.51 -13.14 3.13
CA THR A 176 18.49 -14.61 3.27
C THR A 176 19.81 -15.21 2.80
N SER A 177 20.38 -14.71 1.69
CA SER A 177 21.68 -15.15 1.21
C SER A 177 22.81 -14.83 2.20
N LYS A 178 22.80 -13.63 2.81
CA LYS A 178 23.77 -13.22 3.85
C LYS A 178 23.64 -14.07 5.11
N ILE A 179 22.41 -14.36 5.55
CA ILE A 179 22.17 -15.23 6.70
C ILE A 179 22.66 -16.65 6.41
N GLN A 180 22.41 -17.17 5.20
CA GLN A 180 22.90 -18.49 4.80
C GLN A 180 24.43 -18.56 4.74
N THR A 181 25.13 -17.50 4.30
CA THR A 181 26.60 -17.48 4.32
C THR A 181 27.13 -17.41 5.74
N LEU A 182 26.54 -16.57 6.61
CA LEU A 182 26.88 -16.53 8.04
C LEU A 182 26.64 -17.86 8.74
N LEU A 183 25.50 -18.51 8.47
CA LEU A 183 25.17 -19.81 9.04
C LEU A 183 26.17 -20.87 8.61
N ARG A 184 26.60 -20.89 7.33
CA ARG A 184 27.69 -21.76 6.86
C ARG A 184 29.02 -21.47 7.56
N LEU A 185 29.35 -20.21 7.80
CA LEU A 185 30.58 -19.83 8.51
C LEU A 185 30.56 -20.26 9.98
N VAL A 186 29.43 -20.10 10.67
CA VAL A 186 29.27 -20.50 12.08
C VAL A 186 29.21 -22.02 12.23
N GLN A 187 28.61 -22.74 11.27
CA GLN A 187 28.57 -24.21 11.27
C GLN A 187 29.87 -24.84 10.76
N GLY A 188 30.70 -24.10 10.04
CA GLY A 188 31.98 -24.56 9.54
C GLY A 188 33.01 -24.73 10.66
N ASP A 189 33.94 -25.67 10.48
CA ASP A 189 35.01 -25.98 11.43
C ASP A 189 36.00 -24.81 11.69
N GLU A 190 35.93 -23.75 10.88
CA GLU A 190 36.73 -22.52 11.05
C GLU A 190 36.27 -21.66 12.24
N TYR A 191 34.97 -21.66 12.57
CA TYR A 191 34.48 -20.89 13.70
C TYR A 191 34.57 -21.71 15.00
N ARG A 192 35.71 -21.60 15.69
CA ARG A 192 35.84 -22.05 17.08
C ARG A 192 35.70 -20.87 18.02
N PRO A 193 34.60 -20.76 18.81
CA PRO A 193 34.49 -19.69 19.79
C PRO A 193 35.70 -19.75 20.74
N PRO A 194 36.40 -18.63 20.96
CA PRO A 194 37.56 -18.58 21.86
C PRO A 194 37.21 -19.18 23.23
N ALA A 195 38.05 -20.08 23.74
CA ALA A 195 37.78 -20.84 24.97
C ALA A 195 37.50 -19.96 26.22
N HIS A 196 37.88 -18.69 26.19
CA HIS A 196 37.62 -17.71 27.25
C HIS A 196 36.18 -17.17 27.25
N LEU A 197 35.46 -17.18 26.11
CA LEU A 197 34.11 -16.61 26.01
C LEU A 197 33.09 -17.36 26.86
N ALA A 198 33.21 -18.68 26.98
CA ALA A 198 32.31 -19.47 27.84
C ALA A 198 32.46 -19.07 29.32
N LYS A 199 33.70 -18.86 29.78
CA LYS A 199 33.99 -18.38 31.13
C LYS A 199 33.43 -16.97 31.34
N GLN A 200 33.67 -16.06 30.39
CA GLN A 200 33.17 -14.69 30.45
C GLN A 200 31.64 -14.63 30.43
N ASN A 201 30.96 -15.47 29.64
CA ASN A 201 29.50 -15.56 29.62
C ASN A 201 28.94 -16.04 30.97
N LEU A 202 29.57 -17.05 31.59
CA LEU A 202 29.17 -17.51 32.91
C LEU A 202 29.37 -16.42 33.97
N ASP A 203 30.47 -15.67 33.92
CA ASP A 203 30.72 -14.56 34.84
C ASP A 203 29.73 -13.40 34.62
N LEU A 204 29.37 -13.09 33.37
CA LEU A 204 28.33 -12.12 33.05
C LEU A 204 26.95 -12.59 33.52
N GLN A 205 26.59 -13.86 33.31
CA GLN A 205 25.34 -14.42 33.82
C GLN A 205 25.29 -14.38 35.36
N ARG A 206 26.39 -14.66 36.06
CA ARG A 206 26.49 -14.52 37.51
C ARG A 206 26.33 -13.06 37.95
N LYS A 207 26.98 -12.12 37.27
CA LYS A 207 26.83 -10.68 37.53
C LYS A 207 25.40 -10.21 37.28
N ILE A 208 24.77 -10.62 36.19
CA ILE A 208 23.37 -10.29 35.86
C ILE A 208 22.46 -10.84 36.94
N LYS A 209 22.59 -12.12 37.34
CA LYS A 209 21.80 -12.68 38.44
C LYS A 209 22.01 -11.95 39.76
N ALA A 210 23.24 -11.54 40.06
CA ALA A 210 23.55 -10.77 41.25
C ALA A 210 22.98 -9.35 41.22
N MET A 211 22.90 -8.72 40.04
CA MET A 211 22.29 -7.40 39.87
C MET A 211 20.76 -7.48 39.82
N SER A 212 20.19 -8.50 39.17
CA SER A 212 18.74 -8.71 39.12
C SER A 212 18.18 -9.09 40.50
N ALA A 213 18.95 -9.80 41.32
CA ALA A 213 18.60 -10.03 42.72
C ALA A 213 18.59 -8.75 43.56
N LYS A 214 19.32 -7.69 43.14
CA LYS A 214 19.34 -6.38 43.80
C LYS A 214 18.31 -5.39 43.25
N LEU A 215 17.68 -5.69 42.10
CA LEU A 215 16.62 -4.86 41.54
C LEU A 215 15.43 -4.68 42.51
N PRO A 216 14.86 -5.73 43.15
CA PRO A 216 13.74 -5.53 44.07
C PRO A 216 14.15 -4.67 45.28
N ASP A 217 15.36 -4.83 45.82
CA ASP A 217 15.84 -4.00 46.92
C ASP A 217 16.04 -2.53 46.51
N LEU A 218 16.39 -2.27 45.25
CA LEU A 218 16.50 -0.92 44.70
C LEU A 218 15.12 -0.34 44.37
N GLU A 219 14.20 -1.15 43.85
CA GLU A 219 12.80 -0.79 43.63
C GLU A 219 12.11 -0.46 44.96
N ASP A 220 12.32 -1.23 46.01
CA ASP A 220 11.81 -0.96 47.37
C ASP A 220 12.42 0.30 48.00
N ARG A 221 13.65 0.68 47.61
CA ARG A 221 14.28 1.94 48.02
C ARG A 221 13.81 3.14 47.20
N VAL A 222 13.43 2.92 45.94
CA VAL A 222 12.90 3.95 45.06
C VAL A 222 11.40 4.16 45.31
N ALA A 223 10.65 3.12 45.68
CA ALA A 223 9.22 3.18 46.02
C ALA A 223 8.86 4.34 46.99
N PRO A 224 9.56 4.53 48.13
CA PRO A 224 9.30 5.66 49.04
C PRO A 224 9.76 7.02 48.48
N LEU A 225 10.75 7.02 47.58
CA LEU A 225 11.20 8.24 46.88
C LEU A 225 10.22 8.64 45.77
N SER A 226 9.62 7.68 45.07
CA SER A 226 8.59 7.90 44.06
C SER A 226 7.28 8.38 44.66
N THR A 227 6.87 7.87 45.83
CA THR A 227 5.69 8.42 46.55
C THR A 227 5.93 9.84 47.05
N SER A 228 7.18 10.22 47.31
CA SER A 228 7.55 11.62 47.61
C SER A 228 7.69 12.49 46.36
N ALA A 229 7.74 11.90 45.17
CA ALA A 229 7.85 12.56 43.86
C ALA A 229 6.54 12.55 43.05
N GLU A 230 5.44 11.98 43.57
CA GLU A 230 4.10 12.10 42.98
C GLU A 230 3.59 13.56 42.92
N SER A 231 4.26 14.50 43.58
CA SER A 231 4.06 15.94 43.36
C SER A 231 4.72 16.48 42.08
N SER A 232 5.34 15.63 41.26
CA SER A 232 6.11 16.03 40.07
C SER A 232 5.87 15.13 38.86
N GLN A 233 4.76 14.38 38.83
CA GLN A 233 4.27 13.83 37.57
C GLN A 233 3.51 14.94 36.83
N PRO A 234 3.89 15.29 35.58
CA PRO A 234 3.24 16.34 34.82
C PRO A 234 1.77 15.98 34.66
N THR A 235 0.89 16.85 35.15
CA THR A 235 -0.55 16.65 35.06
C THR A 235 -0.98 16.83 33.59
N THR A 236 -2.09 16.23 33.17
CA THR A 236 -2.66 16.46 31.83
C THR A 236 -2.91 17.95 31.54
N ALA A 237 -3.12 18.76 32.58
CA ALA A 237 -3.20 20.21 32.51
C ALA A 237 -1.85 20.89 32.17
N ASP A 238 -0.74 20.35 32.68
CA ASP A 238 0.61 20.85 32.37
C ASP A 238 0.97 20.50 30.92
N ILE A 239 0.62 19.30 30.48
CA ILE A 239 0.81 18.87 29.07
C ILE A 239 0.00 19.76 28.12
N ALA A 240 -1.25 20.10 28.46
CA ALA A 240 -2.08 20.98 27.66
C ALA A 240 -1.53 22.43 27.58
N ARG A 241 -0.89 22.89 28.66
CA ARG A 241 -0.21 24.19 28.69
C ARG A 241 1.04 24.18 27.81
N ASP A 242 1.86 23.14 27.94
CA ASP A 242 3.07 22.98 27.13
C ASP A 242 2.73 22.87 25.63
N GLU A 243 1.62 22.20 25.28
CA GLU A 243 1.10 22.14 23.92
C GLU A 243 0.71 23.52 23.39
N GLN A 244 0.06 24.35 24.20
CA GLN A 244 -0.32 25.72 23.81
C GLN A 244 0.90 26.62 23.63
N GLU A 245 1.89 26.52 24.52
CA GLU A 245 3.15 27.25 24.41
C GLU A 245 3.93 26.81 23.16
N TYR A 246 3.96 25.51 22.86
CA TYR A 246 4.57 24.98 21.64
C TYR A 246 3.88 25.48 20.36
N LEU A 247 2.54 25.48 20.33
CA LEU A 247 1.78 25.99 19.19
C LEU A 247 2.01 27.49 18.97
N ALA A 248 2.15 28.27 20.05
CA ALA A 248 2.49 29.68 19.97
C ALA A 248 3.89 29.91 19.35
N ILE A 249 4.89 29.15 19.80
CA ILE A 249 6.26 29.19 19.25
C ILE A 249 6.27 28.78 17.78
N LEU A 250 5.46 27.78 17.40
CA LEU A 250 5.37 27.32 16.01
C LEU A 250 4.75 28.41 15.11
N ALA A 251 3.72 29.12 15.60
CA ALA A 251 3.15 30.25 14.90
C ALA A 251 4.16 31.40 14.73
N GLU A 252 4.93 31.70 15.77
CA GLU A 252 6.01 32.71 15.71
C GLU A 252 7.11 32.30 14.73
N LYS A 253 7.54 31.03 14.75
CA LYS A 253 8.52 30.48 13.82
C LYS A 253 8.06 30.57 12.38
N ARG A 254 6.78 30.30 12.09
CA ARG A 254 6.21 30.49 10.75
C ARG A 254 6.24 31.95 10.31
N ASN A 255 5.95 32.90 11.22
CA ASN A 255 6.03 34.32 10.91
C ASN A 255 7.48 34.75 10.62
N LEU A 256 8.44 34.29 11.44
CA LEU A 256 9.86 34.55 11.22
C LEU A 256 10.37 33.91 9.92
N ASP A 257 9.94 32.69 9.59
CA ASP A 257 10.28 32.04 8.31
C ASP A 257 9.74 32.85 7.12
N LEU A 258 8.52 33.40 7.21
CA LEU A 258 7.95 34.27 6.18
C LEU A 258 8.76 35.57 6.05
N GLN A 259 9.19 36.16 7.16
CA GLN A 259 10.06 37.33 7.15
C GLN A 259 11.42 37.00 6.54
N MET A 260 12.03 35.86 6.91
CA MET A 260 13.31 35.40 6.35
C MET A 260 13.22 35.08 4.85
N ALA A 261 12.08 34.53 4.39
CA ALA A 261 11.86 34.27 2.97
C ALA A 261 11.92 35.55 2.11
N THR A 262 11.54 36.71 2.67
CA THR A 262 11.69 38.00 1.95
C THR A 262 13.14 38.43 1.75
N PHE A 263 14.06 37.89 2.55
CA PHE A 263 15.51 38.11 2.46
C PHE A 263 16.26 36.95 1.80
N HIS A 264 15.54 35.97 1.23
CA HIS A 264 16.16 34.81 0.59
C HIS A 264 16.98 35.25 -0.62
N GLY A 265 18.30 35.04 -0.55
CA GLY A 265 19.28 35.46 -1.57
C GLY A 265 20.23 36.57 -1.13
N LEU A 266 20.01 37.20 0.03
CA LEU A 266 20.97 38.13 0.63
C LEU A 266 21.98 37.36 1.50
N PRO A 267 23.28 37.69 1.47
CA PRO A 267 24.29 37.12 2.36
C PRO A 267 23.93 37.36 3.84
N SER A 268 24.28 36.40 4.71
CA SER A 268 24.04 36.49 6.16
C SER A 268 24.71 37.68 6.85
N ASN A 269 25.66 38.35 6.19
CA ASN A 269 26.35 39.54 6.69
C ASN A 269 25.67 40.82 6.17
N PRO A 270 25.21 41.73 7.04
CA PRO A 270 24.42 42.90 6.64
C PRO A 270 25.20 43.87 5.73
N ASP A 271 26.51 43.98 5.91
CA ASP A 271 27.36 44.84 5.09
C ASP A 271 27.57 44.30 3.67
N MET A 272 27.63 42.96 3.53
CA MET A 272 27.71 42.29 2.22
C MET A 272 26.37 42.35 1.48
N ALA A 273 25.26 42.19 2.21
CA ALA A 273 23.91 42.36 1.66
C ALA A 273 23.69 43.79 1.12
N ARG A 274 24.21 44.81 1.82
CA ARG A 274 24.16 46.21 1.37
C ARG A 274 24.98 46.44 0.11
N SER A 275 26.20 45.89 0.03
CA SER A 275 27.06 46.08 -1.15
C SER A 275 26.49 45.40 -2.39
N GLU A 276 25.91 44.20 -2.27
CA GLU A 276 25.23 43.51 -3.38
C GLU A 276 23.97 44.26 -3.85
N LEU A 277 23.18 44.80 -2.91
CA LEU A 277 21.99 45.61 -3.24
C LEU A 277 22.41 46.91 -3.96
N GLU A 278 23.48 47.57 -3.51
CA GLU A 278 24.03 48.74 -4.19
C GLU A 278 24.57 48.41 -5.59
N ALA A 279 25.23 47.26 -5.77
CA ALA A 279 25.68 46.78 -7.07
C ALA A 279 24.49 46.53 -8.03
N LEU A 280 23.44 45.84 -7.57
CA LEU A 280 22.22 45.59 -8.36
C LEU A 280 21.48 46.89 -8.70
N ARG A 281 21.42 47.85 -7.76
CA ARG A 281 20.88 49.19 -8.04
C ARG A 281 21.72 49.94 -9.08
N GLY A 282 23.04 49.79 -9.03
CA GLY A 282 23.96 50.30 -10.05
C GLY A 282 23.62 49.73 -11.43
N GLN A 283 23.47 48.40 -11.52
CA GLN A 283 23.10 47.72 -12.77
C GLN A 283 21.74 48.18 -13.30
N LEU A 284 20.71 48.30 -12.46
CA LEU A 284 19.40 48.83 -12.87
C LEU A 284 19.52 50.26 -13.42
N ARG A 285 20.30 51.14 -12.78
CA ARG A 285 20.52 52.50 -13.31
C ARG A 285 21.23 52.47 -14.66
N THR A 286 22.21 51.59 -14.85
CA THR A 286 22.89 51.45 -16.14
C THR A 286 21.95 50.95 -17.24
N PHE A 287 21.12 49.94 -16.96
CA PHE A 287 20.12 49.46 -17.92
C PHE A 287 19.05 50.51 -18.22
N THR A 288 18.63 51.28 -17.21
CA THR A 288 17.66 52.37 -17.41
C THR A 288 18.27 53.46 -18.29
N SER A 289 19.52 53.86 -18.01
CA SER A 289 20.24 54.84 -18.84
C SER A 289 20.48 54.34 -20.27
N GLN A 290 20.81 53.06 -20.47
CA GLN A 290 20.93 52.46 -21.80
C GLN A 290 19.59 52.45 -22.53
N ARG A 291 18.51 52.07 -21.86
CA ARG A 291 17.16 52.09 -22.42
C ARG A 291 16.78 53.51 -22.85
N ASP A 292 17.03 54.48 -21.98
CA ASP A 292 16.68 55.88 -22.24
C ASP A 292 17.54 56.45 -23.38
N ALA A 293 18.84 56.13 -23.46
CA ALA A 293 19.70 56.52 -24.58
C ALA A 293 19.30 55.86 -25.91
N VAL A 294 18.90 54.59 -25.89
CA VAL A 294 18.36 53.89 -27.07
C VAL A 294 17.04 54.53 -27.50
N PHE A 295 16.19 54.88 -26.54
CA PHE A 295 14.92 55.55 -26.79
C PHE A 295 15.13 56.95 -27.37
N GLU A 296 16.02 57.76 -26.81
CA GLU A 296 16.41 59.07 -27.35
C GLU A 296 16.95 58.92 -28.78
N GLY A 297 17.82 57.94 -29.05
CA GLY A 297 18.34 57.68 -30.40
C GLY A 297 17.27 57.24 -31.40
N LEU A 298 16.21 56.54 -30.95
CA LEU A 298 15.04 56.22 -31.78
C LEU A 298 14.19 57.47 -32.04
N VAL A 299 13.95 58.29 -31.02
CA VAL A 299 13.17 59.53 -31.14
C VAL A 299 13.85 60.56 -32.04
N GLU A 300 15.18 60.71 -31.94
CA GLU A 300 15.95 61.64 -32.79
C GLU A 300 15.91 61.25 -34.28
N ARG A 301 15.92 59.94 -34.58
CA ARG A 301 15.83 59.41 -35.96
C ARG A 301 14.46 59.65 -36.59
N GLU A 302 13.40 59.57 -35.81
CA GLU A 302 12.02 59.77 -36.27
C GLU A 302 11.58 61.25 -36.19
N SER A 303 12.37 62.12 -35.56
CA SER A 303 12.07 63.55 -35.47
C SER A 303 12.66 64.34 -36.66
N PRO A 304 11.85 65.07 -37.45
CA PRO A 304 12.35 65.82 -38.60
C PRO A 304 13.16 67.05 -38.14
N VAL A 305 14.48 67.02 -38.36
CA VAL A 305 15.39 68.14 -38.07
C VAL A 305 15.04 69.36 -38.95
N LYS A 306 14.54 70.44 -38.35
CA LYS A 306 14.45 71.75 -39.01
C LYS A 306 15.86 72.30 -39.26
N ARG A 307 16.32 72.27 -40.52
CA ARG A 307 17.48 73.06 -40.97
C ARG A 307 17.20 74.56 -40.76
N ARG A 308 17.97 75.22 -39.90
CA ARG A 308 17.97 76.69 -39.78
C ARG A 308 18.66 77.32 -41.00
N ARG A 309 17.98 78.28 -41.63
CA ARG A 309 18.60 79.33 -42.45
C ARG A 309 18.84 80.54 -41.54
#